data_AF-A0A951N9J7-F1
#
_entry.id   AF-A0A951N9J7-F1
#
_cell.length_a   1.000
_cell.length_b   1.000
_cell.length_c   1.000
_cell.angle_alpha   90.00
_cell.angle_beta   90.00
_cell.angle_gamma   90.00
#
_symmetry.space_group_name_H-M   'P 1'
#
loop_
_entity.id
_entity.type
_entity.pdbx_description
1 polymer ?
#
loop_
_entity_poly.entity_id
_entity_poly.type
_entity_poly.pdbx_seq_one_letter_code
_entity_poly.pdbx_strand_id
1 'polypeptide(L)'
;MTNSLYGPLDPAPDAGWTDGQPRKGFFTDTSICIGCKACEVACKEWNAVPEEGLLMLGSSYDNSGSLGASTWRQVKFIEQPVTADAPVDLGMPTATLPGLSDGGQRTEFRWLMESDVCKHCTHAAC
;
A
#
# COMPACT_ATOMS: atom_id res chain seq x y z
N MET A 1 10.94 11.32 29.13
CA MET A 1 10.75 10.49 27.93
C MET A 1 9.40 9.82 28.05
N THR A 2 8.51 10.06 27.09
CA THR A 2 7.18 9.42 27.06
C THR A 2 7.37 8.00 26.55
N ASN A 3 6.87 7.01 27.30
CA ASN A 3 6.95 5.60 26.92
C ASN A 3 5.62 5.17 26.28
N SER A 4 5.70 4.34 25.25
CA SER A 4 4.59 3.52 24.74
C SER A 4 4.46 2.25 25.61
N LEU A 5 3.40 1.46 25.39
CA LEU A 5 3.21 0.13 25.99
C LEU A 5 4.39 -0.84 25.76
N TYR A 6 5.27 -0.56 24.79
CA TYR A 6 6.35 -1.45 24.36
C TYR A 6 7.77 -0.85 24.45
N GLY A 7 7.93 0.40 24.91
CA GLY A 7 9.26 1.03 25.01
C GLY A 7 9.28 2.54 24.81
N PRO A 8 10.47 3.18 24.82
CA PRO A 8 10.64 4.59 24.49
C PRO A 8 10.10 4.90 23.09
N LEU A 9 9.48 6.07 22.91
CA LEU A 9 8.93 6.47 21.60
C LEU A 9 9.99 6.67 20.51
N ASP A 10 11.28 6.65 20.84
CA ASP A 10 12.37 6.83 19.88
C ASP A 10 13.13 5.50 19.70
N PRO A 11 12.99 4.82 18.55
CA PRO A 11 13.67 3.56 18.29
C PRO A 11 15.16 3.74 17.93
N ALA A 12 15.62 4.97 17.63
CA ALA A 12 16.99 5.19 17.19
C ALA A 12 18.02 4.80 18.26
N PRO A 13 17.88 5.22 19.54
CA PRO A 13 18.73 4.74 20.63
C PRO A 13 18.67 3.22 20.83
N ASP A 14 17.47 2.62 20.74
CA ASP A 14 17.28 1.18 20.92
C ASP A 14 17.99 0.37 19.81
N ALA A 15 18.08 0.92 18.59
CA ALA A 15 18.83 0.37 17.48
C ALA A 15 20.34 0.71 17.51
N GLY A 16 20.84 1.34 18.58
CA GLY A 16 22.25 1.65 18.79
C GLY A 16 22.75 2.93 18.11
N TRP A 17 21.86 3.78 17.61
CA TRP A 17 22.24 5.05 16.99
C TRP A 17 22.44 6.14 18.05
N THR A 18 23.63 6.74 18.07
CA THR A 18 23.99 7.82 19.02
C THR A 18 23.61 9.22 18.52
N ASP A 19 23.38 9.38 17.21
CA ASP A 19 22.94 10.62 16.57
C ASP A 19 21.74 10.30 15.66
N GLY A 20 20.55 10.28 16.26
CA GLY A 20 19.31 9.91 15.59
C GLY A 20 18.88 10.96 14.57
N GLN A 21 18.79 10.56 13.31
CA GLN A 21 18.24 11.43 12.26
C GLN A 21 16.74 11.69 12.47
N PRO A 22 16.19 12.81 11.98
CA PRO A 22 14.75 13.08 12.06
C PRO A 22 13.93 11.95 11.43
N ARG A 23 12.92 11.47 12.17
CA ARG A 23 12.05 10.36 11.72
C ARG A 23 11.37 10.67 10.40
N LYS A 24 11.27 9.65 9.56
CA LYS A 24 10.57 9.66 8.28
C LYS A 24 9.40 8.70 8.31
N GLY A 25 8.42 8.96 7.45
CA GLY A 25 7.25 8.11 7.26
C GLY A 25 6.73 8.27 5.84
N PHE A 26 5.96 7.29 5.40
CA PHE A 26 5.34 7.29 4.07
C PHE A 26 3.84 7.05 4.24
N PHE A 27 3.02 7.92 3.64
CA PHE A 27 1.57 7.76 3.62
C PHE A 27 1.15 7.38 2.20
N THR A 28 0.52 6.20 2.07
CA THR A 28 -0.05 5.73 0.81
C THR A 28 -1.56 5.78 0.91
N ASP A 29 -2.18 6.75 0.25
CA ASP A 29 -3.63 6.83 0.16
C ASP A 29 -4.13 5.84 -0.90
N THR A 30 -4.73 4.74 -0.46
CA THR A 30 -5.27 3.70 -1.34
C THR A 30 -6.58 4.12 -2.01
N SER A 31 -7.27 5.14 -1.50
CA SER A 31 -8.54 5.60 -2.08
C SER A 31 -8.37 6.27 -3.45
N ILE A 32 -7.17 6.79 -3.72
CA ILE A 32 -6.79 7.42 -5.00
C ILE A 32 -5.87 6.53 -5.84
N CYS A 33 -5.53 5.33 -5.37
CA CYS A 33 -4.67 4.42 -6.11
C CYS A 33 -5.40 3.89 -7.34
N ILE A 34 -4.82 4.12 -8.52
CA ILE A 34 -5.40 3.68 -9.80
C ILE A 34 -4.80 2.37 -10.33
N GLY A 35 -3.95 1.70 -9.55
CA GLY A 35 -3.32 0.44 -9.96
C GLY A 35 -2.30 0.55 -11.10
N CYS A 36 -1.70 1.72 -11.37
CA CYS A 36 -0.83 1.92 -12.55
C CYS A 36 0.51 1.14 -12.54
N LYS A 37 0.88 0.49 -11.43
CA LYS A 37 2.17 -0.20 -11.21
C LYS A 37 3.44 0.64 -11.40
N ALA A 38 3.34 1.96 -11.63
CA ALA A 38 4.51 2.83 -11.81
C ALA A 38 5.46 2.83 -10.60
N CYS A 39 4.92 2.65 -9.39
CA CYS A 39 5.72 2.57 -8.17
C CYS A 39 6.58 1.29 -8.10
N GLU A 40 6.18 0.19 -8.74
CA GLU A 40 7.00 -1.02 -8.86
C GLU A 40 8.18 -0.78 -9.79
N VAL A 41 7.90 -0.24 -10.98
CA VAL A 41 8.90 0.06 -12.01
C VAL A 41 9.93 1.06 -11.47
N ALA A 42 9.47 2.14 -10.84
CA ALA A 42 10.37 3.14 -10.26
C ALA A 42 11.22 2.57 -9.12
N CYS A 43 10.67 1.65 -8.31
CA CYS A 43 11.43 0.99 -7.26
C CYS A 43 12.57 0.14 -7.84
N LYS A 44 12.28 -0.64 -8.89
CA LYS A 44 13.30 -1.45 -9.57
C LYS A 44 14.36 -0.59 -10.23
N GLU A 45 13.95 0.42 -10.99
CA GLU A 45 14.84 1.32 -11.72
C GLU A 45 15.80 2.04 -10.76
N TRP A 46 15.28 2.65 -9.70
CA TRP A 46 16.10 3.40 -8.76
C TRP A 46 17.10 2.52 -8.01
N ASN A 47 16.69 1.31 -7.63
CA ASN A 47 17.51 0.41 -6.81
C ASN A 47 18.29 -0.63 -7.63
N ALA A 48 18.23 -0.57 -8.96
CA ALA A 48 18.77 -1.57 -9.88
C ALA A 48 18.39 -3.01 -9.50
N VAL A 49 17.15 -3.20 -9.02
CA VAL A 49 16.65 -4.52 -8.63
C VAL A 49 16.38 -5.34 -9.91
N PRO A 50 16.83 -6.60 -9.98
CA PRO A 50 16.64 -7.42 -11.18
C PRO A 50 15.18 -7.50 -11.63
N GLU A 51 15.00 -7.57 -12.94
CA GLU A 51 13.71 -7.85 -13.55
C GLU A 51 13.39 -9.35 -13.43
N GLU A 52 12.20 -9.66 -12.91
CA GLU A 52 11.66 -11.00 -12.80
C GLU A 52 10.13 -10.91 -12.86
N GLY A 53 9.43 -12.00 -13.19
CA GLY A 53 7.98 -12.06 -13.05
C GLY A 53 7.16 -11.20 -14.03
N LEU A 54 7.62 -11.02 -15.27
CA LEU A 54 6.85 -10.30 -16.31
C LEU A 54 5.69 -11.11 -16.93
N LEU A 55 5.52 -12.36 -16.49
CA LEU A 55 4.45 -13.22 -17.00
C LEU A 55 3.15 -12.96 -16.25
N MET A 56 2.04 -13.01 -16.97
CA MET A 56 0.71 -12.94 -16.36
C MET A 56 0.43 -14.24 -15.61
N LEU A 57 0.01 -14.13 -14.34
CA LEU A 57 -0.41 -15.29 -13.53
C LEU A 57 -1.78 -15.83 -13.96
N GLY A 58 -2.56 -15.05 -14.72
CA GLY A 58 -3.88 -15.42 -15.23
C GLY A 58 -5.01 -15.38 -14.19
N SER A 59 -4.69 -15.11 -12.92
CA SER A 59 -5.65 -15.00 -11.82
C SER A 59 -5.96 -13.56 -11.41
N SER A 60 -5.09 -12.61 -11.76
CA SER A 60 -5.18 -11.20 -11.37
C SER A 60 -4.35 -10.33 -12.32
N TYR A 61 -4.56 -9.02 -12.24
CA TYR A 61 -3.66 -8.00 -12.83
C TYR A 61 -2.39 -7.80 -12.00
N ASP A 62 -2.31 -8.41 -10.82
CA ASP A 62 -1.05 -8.61 -10.13
C ASP A 62 -0.22 -9.71 -10.82
N ASN A 63 0.87 -9.31 -11.48
CA ASN A 63 1.85 -10.22 -12.08
C ASN A 63 3.00 -10.60 -11.13
N SER A 64 3.14 -9.91 -9.99
CA SER A 64 4.20 -10.16 -9.02
C SER A 64 3.88 -11.34 -8.12
N GLY A 65 2.61 -11.48 -7.73
CA GLY A 65 2.10 -12.56 -6.87
C GLY A 65 2.54 -12.44 -5.40
N SER A 66 3.82 -12.20 -5.14
CA SER A 66 4.36 -11.95 -3.80
C SER A 66 5.61 -11.08 -3.81
N LEU A 67 5.88 -10.42 -2.68
CA LEU A 67 7.18 -9.78 -2.44
C LEU A 67 8.29 -10.85 -2.34
N GLY A 68 9.50 -10.48 -2.77
CA GLY A 68 10.64 -11.37 -2.80
C GLY A 68 11.97 -10.62 -2.95
N ALA A 69 13.06 -11.37 -3.14
CA ALA A 69 14.41 -10.81 -3.23
C ALA A 69 14.57 -9.80 -4.37
N SER A 70 13.80 -9.94 -5.46
CA SER A 70 13.82 -9.06 -6.62
C SER A 70 12.49 -8.32 -6.84
N THR A 71 11.57 -8.37 -5.86
CA THR A 71 10.27 -7.69 -5.88
C THR A 71 9.97 -7.07 -4.52
N TRP A 72 10.47 -5.85 -4.27
CA TRP A 72 10.39 -5.19 -2.96
C TRP A 72 9.11 -4.36 -2.76
N ARG A 73 8.45 -4.03 -3.87
CA ARG A 73 7.17 -3.32 -3.90
C ARG A 73 6.31 -3.95 -4.99
N GLN A 74 5.04 -4.14 -4.67
CA GLN A 74 4.02 -4.63 -5.60
C GLN A 74 2.72 -3.84 -5.43
N VAL A 75 1.85 -3.89 -6.43
CA VAL A 75 0.49 -3.40 -6.40
C VAL A 75 -0.44 -4.60 -6.44
N LYS A 76 -1.22 -4.75 -5.36
CA LYS A 76 -2.25 -5.78 -5.26
C LYS A 76 -3.52 -5.30 -5.92
N PHE A 77 -4.20 -6.22 -6.60
CA PHE A 77 -5.53 -6.03 -7.17
C PHE A 77 -6.48 -7.01 -6.49
N ILE A 78 -7.45 -6.48 -5.75
CA ILE A 78 -8.37 -7.27 -4.94
C ILE A 78 -9.79 -6.95 -5.39
N GLU A 79 -10.44 -7.94 -5.99
CA GLU A 79 -11.87 -7.90 -6.28
C GLU A 79 -12.63 -8.35 -5.03
N GLN A 80 -13.32 -7.41 -4.39
CA GLN A 80 -14.10 -7.70 -3.20
C GLN A 80 -15.59 -7.67 -3.51
N PRO A 81 -16.32 -8.78 -3.38
CA PRO A 81 -17.78 -8.79 -3.49
C PRO A 81 -18.41 -7.78 -2.54
N VAL A 82 -19.43 -7.07 -3.00
CA VAL A 82 -20.17 -6.14 -2.14
C VAL A 82 -21.19 -6.93 -1.32
N THR A 83 -20.74 -7.61 -0.26
CA THR A 83 -21.65 -8.24 0.70
C THR A 83 -22.20 -7.16 1.65
N ALA A 84 -23.27 -6.49 1.24
CA ALA A 84 -24.27 -5.81 2.06
C ALA A 84 -23.88 -5.27 3.46
N ASP A 85 -22.83 -4.47 3.57
CA ASP A 85 -22.71 -3.44 4.61
C ASP A 85 -22.50 -2.10 3.92
N ALA A 86 -23.31 -1.10 4.31
CA ALA A 86 -23.23 0.23 3.74
C ALA A 86 -21.80 0.78 3.91
N PRO A 87 -21.21 1.42 2.88
CA PRO A 87 -19.91 2.05 3.02
C PRO A 87 -19.90 2.99 4.23
N VAL A 88 -18.96 2.81 5.14
CA VAL A 88 -18.74 3.76 6.25
C VAL A 88 -18.18 5.03 5.63
N ASP A 89 -18.92 6.12 5.75
CA ASP A 89 -18.46 7.45 5.36
C ASP A 89 -17.35 7.90 6.31
N LEU A 90 -16.11 7.90 5.80
CA LEU A 90 -14.92 8.29 6.56
C LEU A 90 -14.70 9.82 6.58
N GLY A 91 -15.63 10.62 6.06
CA GLY A 91 -15.52 12.09 6.03
C GLY A 91 -14.43 12.60 5.08
N MET A 92 -13.97 11.75 4.16
CA MET A 92 -13.07 12.15 3.08
C MET A 92 -13.85 13.02 2.09
N PRO A 93 -13.33 14.17 1.63
CA PRO A 93 -14.04 15.01 0.67
C PRO A 93 -14.34 14.20 -0.59
N THR A 94 -15.64 13.97 -0.84
CA THR A 94 -16.08 13.26 -2.03
C THR A 94 -15.89 14.17 -3.23
N ALA A 95 -14.92 13.85 -4.08
CA ALA A 95 -14.90 14.34 -5.44
C ALA A 95 -16.02 13.62 -6.19
N THR A 96 -17.23 14.19 -6.17
CA THR A 96 -18.32 13.71 -7.04
C THR A 96 -17.87 13.93 -8.48
N LEU A 97 -17.45 12.85 -9.14
CA LEU A 97 -17.09 12.87 -10.56
C LEU A 97 -18.35 13.20 -11.38
N PRO A 98 -18.23 14.01 -12.44
CA PRO A 98 -19.34 14.26 -13.36
C PRO A 98 -19.85 12.92 -13.94
N GLY A 99 -21.14 12.61 -13.76
CA GLY A 99 -21.79 11.38 -14.23
C GLY A 99 -22.39 10.48 -13.14
N LEU A 100 -22.28 10.86 -11.85
CA LEU A 100 -22.80 10.10 -10.70
C LEU A 100 -24.20 10.51 -10.24
N SER A 101 -25.05 11.03 -11.13
CA SER A 101 -26.48 11.14 -10.89
C SER A 101 -27.20 10.12 -11.76
N ASP A 102 -27.71 9.09 -11.10
CA ASP A 102 -28.68 8.10 -11.56
C ASP A 102 -28.13 6.70 -11.94
N GLY A 103 -28.30 5.76 -11.01
CA GLY A 103 -28.99 4.51 -11.34
C GLY A 103 -28.26 3.38 -12.06
N GLY A 104 -26.97 3.47 -12.37
CA GLY A 104 -26.21 2.31 -12.83
C GLY A 104 -25.88 1.38 -11.66
N GLN A 105 -26.42 0.14 -11.65
CA GLN A 105 -26.02 -0.93 -10.72
C GLN A 105 -24.49 -0.95 -10.63
N ARG A 106 -23.93 -0.49 -9.50
CA ARG A 106 -22.51 -0.64 -9.25
C ARG A 106 -22.24 -2.14 -9.22
N THR A 107 -21.24 -2.54 -9.99
CA THR A 107 -20.76 -3.91 -10.17
C THR A 107 -20.84 -4.74 -8.89
N GLU A 108 -21.13 -6.02 -9.04
CA GLU A 108 -21.29 -7.03 -7.99
C GLU A 108 -20.10 -7.08 -6.98
N PHE A 109 -18.99 -6.42 -7.31
CA PHE A 109 -17.76 -6.28 -6.53
C PHE A 109 -17.16 -4.86 -6.66
N ARG A 110 -16.27 -4.50 -5.73
CA ARG A 110 -15.38 -3.33 -5.79
C ARG A 110 -13.94 -3.75 -6.03
N TRP A 111 -13.19 -2.94 -6.77
CA TRP A 111 -11.74 -3.10 -6.88
C TRP A 111 -11.04 -2.30 -5.79
N LEU A 112 -10.19 -2.98 -5.02
CA LEU A 112 -9.24 -2.35 -4.11
C LEU A 112 -7.84 -2.52 -4.68
N MET A 113 -7.10 -1.41 -4.72
CA MET A 113 -5.71 -1.39 -5.14
C MET A 113 -4.83 -0.91 -3.98
N GLU A 114 -3.76 -1.64 -3.69
CA GLU A 114 -2.82 -1.28 -2.62
C GLU A 114 -1.39 -1.44 -3.11
N SER A 115 -0.56 -0.42 -2.87
CA SER A 115 0.89 -0.58 -2.99
C SER A 115 1.45 -1.24 -1.72
N ASP A 116 1.77 -2.52 -1.82
CA ASP A 116 2.37 -3.32 -0.76
C ASP A 116 3.90 -3.19 -0.79
N VAL A 117 4.49 -2.96 0.38
CA VAL A 117 5.91 -2.66 0.61
C VAL A 117 6.20 -2.80 2.11
N CYS A 118 7.48 -2.92 2.48
CA CYS A 118 7.91 -2.83 3.87
C CYS A 118 7.30 -1.60 4.57
N LYS A 119 6.68 -1.81 5.73
CA LYS A 119 6.02 -0.74 6.49
C LYS A 119 6.99 0.05 7.36
N HIS A 120 8.26 -0.38 7.44
CA HIS A 120 9.31 0.22 8.28
C HIS A 120 8.82 0.50 9.70
N CYS A 121 8.38 -0.57 10.37
CA CYS A 121 7.83 -0.54 11.72
C CYS A 121 8.78 0.14 12.71
N THR A 122 8.26 0.96 13.61
CA THR A 122 9.04 1.63 14.68
C THR A 122 9.80 0.62 15.54
N HIS A 123 9.13 -0.48 15.92
CA HIS A 123 9.76 -1.63 16.56
C HIS A 123 9.61 -2.84 15.63
N ALA A 124 10.61 -3.06 14.77
CA ALA A 124 10.59 -4.13 13.78
C ALA A 124 10.93 -5.48 14.44
N ALA A 125 10.13 -6.51 14.15
CA ALA A 125 10.37 -7.87 14.66
C ALA A 125 11.28 -8.71 13.74
N CYS A 126 11.40 -8.30 12.47
CA CYS A 126 12.39 -8.82 11.52
C CYS A 126 13.76 -8.21 11.81
#